data_AF-A0A3D2HVX6-F1
#
_entry.id   AF-A0A3D2HVX6-F1
#
_cell.length_a   1.000
_cell.length_b   1.000
_cell.length_c   1.000
_cell.angle_alpha   90.00
_cell.angle_beta   90.00
_cell.angle_gamma   90.00
#
_symmetry.space_group_name_H-M   'P 1'
#
loop_
_entity.id
_entity.type
_entity.pdbx_description
1 polymer ?
#
loop_
_entity_poly.entity_id
_entity_poly.type
_entity_poly.pdbx_seq_one_letter_code
_entity_poly.pdbx_strand_id
1 'polypeptide(L)' 'TRQKRRELVSLLKAFSLEITGKRPVSEAIITSGGVKVSEIDPKTMQSRLVPGLFFAGEIIDCDAYTGG' A
#
# COMPACT_ATOMS: atom_id res chain seq x y z
N THR A 1 41.85 -10.79 -4.72
CA THR A 1 42.02 -10.88 -6.18
C THR A 1 40.95 -10.06 -6.88
N ARG A 2 41.10 -9.74 -8.17
CA ARG A 2 40.08 -9.01 -8.96
C ARG A 2 38.72 -9.72 -8.96
N GLN A 3 38.74 -11.05 -8.99
CA GLN A 3 37.54 -11.89 -8.95
C GLN A 3 36.76 -11.73 -7.64
N LYS A 4 37.41 -11.90 -6.48
CA LYS A 4 36.77 -11.71 -5.17
C LYS A 4 36.15 -10.31 -5.00
N ARG A 5 36.78 -9.26 -5.56
CA ARG A 5 36.21 -7.91 -5.55
C ARG A 5 34.94 -7.80 -6.41
N ARG A 6 34.89 -8.49 -7.56
CA ARG A 6 33.69 -8.52 -8.42
C ARG A 6 32.56 -9.28 -7.76
N GLU A 7 32.85 -10.42 -7.14
CA GLU A 7 31.88 -11.20 -6.37
C GLU A 7 31.29 -10.37 -5.22
N LEU A 8 32.14 -9.64 -4.48
CA LEU A 8 31.68 -8.75 -3.41
C LEU A 8 30.80 -7.61 -3.93
N VAL A 9 31.18 -6.94 -5.03
CA VAL A 9 30.36 -5.89 -5.64
C VAL A 9 29.02 -6.43 -6.09
N SER A 10 29.00 -7.62 -6.71
CA SER A 10 27.76 -8.27 -7.12
C SER A 10 26.86 -8.54 -5.91
N LEU A 11 27.42 -9.05 -4.82
CA LEU A 11 26.67 -9.31 -3.60
C LEU A 11 26.10 -8.01 -3.02
N LEU A 12 26.89 -6.95 -2.90
CA LEU A 12 26.44 -5.68 -2.30
C LEU A 12 25.42 -4.92 -3.14
N LYS A 13 25.45 -5.09 -4.46
CA LYS A 13 24.58 -4.36 -5.40
C LYS A 13 23.34 -5.16 -5.82
N ALA A 14 23.36 -6.48 -5.64
CA ALA A 14 22.29 -7.39 -6.04
C ALA A 14 22.17 -8.56 -5.06
N PHE A 15 22.06 -8.23 -3.76
CA PHE A 15 21.85 -9.24 -2.73
C PHE A 15 20.44 -9.81 -2.82
N SER A 16 20.31 -11.06 -3.27
CA SER A 16 19.02 -11.74 -3.32
C SER A 16 18.60 -12.20 -1.93
N LEU A 17 17.36 -11.87 -1.56
CA LEU A 17 16.71 -12.32 -0.34
C LEU A 17 15.41 -13.03 -0.71
N GLU A 18 15.18 -14.19 -0.10
CA GLU A 18 13.91 -14.90 -0.21
C GLU A 18 12.88 -14.25 0.72
N ILE A 19 11.73 -13.87 0.17
CA ILE A 19 10.65 -13.25 0.94
C ILE A 19 9.75 -14.34 1.50
N THR A 20 9.73 -14.49 2.82
CA THR A 20 8.94 -15.53 3.50
C THR A 20 7.47 -15.15 3.68
N GLY A 21 7.13 -13.86 3.57
CA GLY A 21 5.77 -13.37 3.71
C GLY A 21 5.70 -11.90 4.13
N LYS A 22 4.47 -11.38 4.25
CA LYS A 22 4.20 -10.03 4.76
C LYS A 22 4.03 -10.06 6.28
N ARG A 23 4.24 -8.91 6.94
CA ARG A 23 3.87 -8.70 8.34
C ARG A 23 2.34 -8.60 8.48
N PRO A 24 1.80 -8.78 9.71
CA PRO A 24 0.37 -8.61 9.96
C PRO A 24 -0.14 -7.19 9.60
N VAL A 25 -1.42 -7.08 9.22
CA VAL A 25 -2.05 -5.79 8.88
C VAL A 25 -2.03 -4.81 10.05
N SER A 26 -2.04 -5.30 11.29
CA SER A 26 -1.92 -4.45 12.49
C SER A 26 -0.60 -3.68 12.59
N GLU A 27 0.41 -4.06 11.80
CA GLU A 27 1.69 -3.36 11.67
C GLU A 27 1.79 -2.53 10.38
N ALA A 28 0.77 -2.57 9.52
CA ALA A 28 0.71 -1.76 8.32
C ALA A 28 0.44 -0.30 8.66
N ILE A 29 1.05 0.62 7.90
CA ILE A 29 0.89 2.07 8.07
C ILE A 29 -0.41 2.56 7.43
N ILE A 30 -0.87 1.85 6.38
CA ILE A 30 -2.08 2.15 5.62
C ILE A 30 -2.77 0.86 5.20
N THR A 31 -4.08 0.93 5.06
CA THR A 31 -4.94 -0.12 4.53
C THR A 31 -5.23 0.15 3.05
N SER A 32 -4.98 -0.83 2.19
CA SER A 32 -5.48 -0.83 0.81
C SER A 32 -6.77 -1.63 0.74
N GLY A 33 -7.79 -1.08 0.10
CA GLY A 33 -9.18 -1.55 0.18
C GLY A 33 -10.08 -0.64 1.01
N GLY A 34 -11.38 -0.95 1.04
CA GLY A 34 -12.36 -0.19 1.81
C GLY A 34 -13.72 -0.15 1.12
N VAL A 35 -14.47 0.92 1.37
CA VAL A 35 -15.72 1.23 0.66
C VAL A 35 -15.40 1.57 -0.79
N LYS A 36 -16.02 0.84 -1.72
CA LYS A 36 -15.79 1.03 -3.16
C LYS A 36 -16.08 2.47 -3.57
N VAL A 37 -15.09 3.11 -4.19
CA VAL A 37 -15.22 4.47 -4.72
C VAL A 37 -16.38 4.63 -5.71
N SER A 38 -16.76 3.57 -6.44
CA SER A 38 -17.89 3.56 -7.37
C SER A 38 -19.26 3.71 -6.69
N GLU A 39 -19.34 3.47 -5.38
CA GLU A 39 -20.58 3.55 -4.59
C GLU A 39 -20.71 4.88 -3.83
N ILE A 40 -19.79 5.82 -4.05
CA ILE A 40 -19.73 7.13 -3.39
C ILE A 40 -19.89 8.22 -4.46
N ASP A 41 -20.69 9.25 -4.18
CA ASP A 41 -20.71 10.46 -5.01
C ASP A 41 -19.44 11.29 -4.72
N PRO A 42 -18.56 11.53 -5.70
CA PRO A 42 -17.27 12.19 -5.47
C PRO A 42 -17.38 13.68 -5.11
N LYS A 43 -18.54 14.32 -5.33
CA LYS A 43 -18.75 15.74 -4.99
C LYS A 43 -19.23 15.92 -3.56
N THR A 44 -19.99 14.95 -3.04
CA THR A 44 -20.64 15.06 -1.73
C THR A 44 -20.11 14.06 -0.71
N MET A 45 -19.37 13.06 -1.17
CA MET A 45 -18.92 11.90 -0.39
C MET A 45 -20.06 11.06 0.20
N GLN A 46 -21.27 11.23 -0.33
CA GLN A 46 -22.46 10.49 0.09
C GLN A 46 -22.50 9.11 -0.57
N SER A 47 -23.01 8.11 0.16
CA SER A 47 -23.34 6.81 -0.41
C SER A 47 -24.40 6.96 -1.52
N ARG A 48 -24.14 6.29 -2.65
CA ARG A 48 -25.11 6.14 -3.75
C ARG A 48 -26.21 5.13 -3.42
N LEU A 49 -26.03 4.32 -2.37
CA LEU A 49 -26.94 3.26 -1.96
C LEU A 49 -27.84 3.68 -0.81
N VAL A 50 -27.33 4.50 0.11
CA VAL A 50 -28.05 4.90 1.34
C VAL A 50 -28.03 6.43 1.47
N PRO A 51 -29.16 7.11 1.22
CA PRO A 51 -29.26 8.55 1.45
C PRO A 51 -28.98 8.91 2.91
N GLY A 52 -28.20 9.97 3.11
CA GLY A 52 -27.78 10.45 4.43
C GLY A 52 -26.55 9.76 5.04
N LEU A 53 -26.00 8.73 4.39
CA LEU A 53 -24.75 8.08 4.79
C LEU A 53 -23.55 8.66 4.01
N PHE A 54 -22.46 8.97 4.69
CA PHE A 54 -21.26 9.59 4.11
C PHE A 54 -19.99 8.84 4.53
N PHE A 55 -18.98 8.87 3.68
CA PHE A 55 -17.68 8.23 3.93
C PHE A 55 -16.54 9.22 3.69
N ALA A 56 -15.47 9.13 4.48
CA ALA A 56 -14.28 9.96 4.32
C ALA A 56 -13.04 9.26 4.91
N GLY A 57 -11.85 9.65 4.43
CA GLY A 57 -10.58 9.12 4.93
C GLY A 57 -10.30 7.69 4.46
N GLU A 58 -9.45 7.00 5.21
CA GLU A 58 -8.89 5.67 4.89
C GLU A 58 -9.93 4.53 4.84
N ILE A 59 -11.18 4.77 5.27
CA ILE A 59 -12.24 3.78 5.13
C ILE A 59 -12.67 3.59 3.67
N ILE A 60 -12.38 4.56 2.81
CA ILE A 60 -12.64 4.51 1.38
C ILE A 60 -11.52 3.70 0.73
N ASP A 61 -11.85 2.94 -0.30
CA ASP A 61 -10.90 2.23 -1.16
C ASP A 61 -10.02 3.22 -1.97
N CYS A 62 -9.15 3.92 -1.25
CA CYS A 62 -8.24 4.96 -1.72
C CYS A 62 -7.02 4.97 -0.80
N ASP A 63 -5.90 4.44 -1.28
CA ASP A 63 -4.62 4.41 -0.57
C ASP A 63 -3.54 5.22 -1.30
N ALA A 64 -2.51 5.62 -0.56
CA ALA A 64 -1.43 6.46 -1.03
C ALA A 64 -0.07 5.97 -0.54
N TYR A 65 0.99 6.36 -1.28
CA TYR A 65 2.35 6.19 -0.80
C TYR A 65 2.62 7.12 0.40
N THR A 66 3.58 6.74 1.24
CA THR A 66 4.05 7.60 2.32
C THR A 66 4.64 8.90 1.78
N GLY A 67 4.44 10.01 2.48
CA GLY A 67 5.02 11.32 2.10
C GLY A 67 4.05 12.50 2.20
N GLY A 68 2.78 12.26 2.52
CA GLY A 68 1.73 13.25 2.46
C GLY A 68 1.00 13.17 1.13
#